data_AF-A0A0E3BAF8-F1
#
_entry.id   AF-A0A0E3BAF8-F1
#
_cell.length_a   1.000
_cell.length_b   1.000
_cell.length_c   1.000
_cell.angle_alpha   90.00
_cell.angle_beta   90.00
_cell.angle_gamma   90.00
#
_symmetry.space_group_name_H-M   'P 1'
#
loop_
_entity.id
_entity.type
_entity.pdbx_description
1 polymer ?
#
loop_
_entity_poly.entity_id
_entity_poly.type
_entity_poly.pdbx_seq_one_letter_code
_entity_poly.pdbx_strand_id
1 'polypeptide(L)'
;MTEKLTAQAVFDKAFEPGREPRSDAYKQGVLTCLRVRIDGMELVKNPYPAGSAESDAYYAGVSEGRALSPVGSGPEGFDGPASSAI
;
A
#
# COMPACT_ATOMS: atom_id res chain seq x y z
N MET A 1 16.75 -20.75 -7.70
CA MET A 1 16.60 -19.91 -6.51
C MET A 1 15.18 -19.37 -6.55
N THR A 2 14.30 -19.77 -5.64
CA THR A 2 12.95 -19.21 -5.60
C THR A 2 13.09 -17.80 -5.05
N GLU A 3 13.10 -16.79 -5.91
CA GLU A 3 13.14 -15.40 -5.48
C GLU A 3 11.97 -15.17 -4.53
N LYS A 4 12.30 -14.82 -3.28
CA LYS A 4 11.30 -14.53 -2.27
C LYS A 4 10.62 -13.22 -2.70
N LEU A 5 9.37 -13.30 -3.11
CA LEU A 5 8.57 -12.11 -3.38
C LEU A 5 8.50 -11.29 -2.08
N THR A 6 9.06 -10.08 -2.09
CA THR A 6 8.99 -9.13 -0.97
C THR A 6 8.19 -7.90 -1.36
N ALA A 7 7.65 -7.18 -0.38
CA ALA A 7 6.99 -5.92 -0.65
C ALA A 7 7.89 -4.93 -1.39
N GLN A 8 9.18 -4.90 -1.02
CA GLN A 8 10.15 -4.02 -1.64
C GLN A 8 10.39 -4.37 -3.11
N ALA A 9 10.46 -5.66 -3.46
CA ALA A 9 10.63 -6.09 -4.86
C ALA A 9 9.42 -5.73 -5.73
N VAL A 10 8.20 -5.87 -5.21
CA VAL A 10 6.97 -5.45 -5.92
C VAL A 10 6.91 -3.94 -6.05
N PHE A 11 7.28 -3.21 -4.99
CA PHE A 11 7.33 -1.76 -5.01
C PHE A 11 8.36 -1.24 -6.03
N ASP A 12 9.58 -1.76 -6.00
CA ASP A 12 10.66 -1.34 -6.90
C ASP A 12 10.26 -1.54 -8.36
N LYS A 13 9.70 -2.72 -8.69
CA LYS A 13 9.15 -3.02 -10.02
C LYS A 13 8.01 -2.09 -10.44
N ALA A 14 7.18 -1.64 -9.49
CA ALA A 14 6.07 -0.73 -9.78
C ALA A 14 6.55 0.72 -10.01
N PHE A 15 7.65 1.11 -9.37
CA PHE A 15 8.19 2.46 -9.36
C PHE A 15 9.59 2.58 -9.96
N GLU A 16 9.96 1.68 -10.89
CA GLU A 16 11.23 1.75 -11.60
C GLU A 16 11.46 3.16 -12.18
N PRO A 17 12.72 3.64 -12.15
CA PRO A 17 13.07 4.98 -12.62
C PRO A 17 12.61 5.17 -14.08
N GLY A 18 11.71 6.14 -14.29
CA GLY A 18 11.12 6.43 -15.61
C GLY A 18 9.59 6.57 -15.62
N ARG A 19 8.88 6.15 -14.56
CA ARG A 19 7.46 6.48 -14.37
C ARG A 19 7.24 7.90 -13.84
N GLU A 20 6.04 8.44 -14.08
CA GLU A 20 5.57 9.75 -13.60
C GLU A 20 5.93 10.02 -12.13
N PRO A 21 6.26 11.28 -11.78
CA PRO A 21 6.57 11.67 -10.41
C PRO A 21 5.34 11.46 -9.51
N ARG A 22 5.34 10.36 -8.78
CA ARG A 22 4.37 10.09 -7.71
C ARG A 22 4.92 10.68 -6.41
N SER A 23 4.07 11.42 -5.68
CA SER A 23 4.39 12.00 -4.38
C SER A 23 4.86 10.94 -3.38
N ASP A 24 5.72 11.32 -2.45
CA ASP A 24 6.25 10.41 -1.41
C ASP A 24 5.13 9.78 -0.58
N ALA A 25 4.09 10.54 -0.25
CA ALA A 25 2.92 10.02 0.47
C ALA A 25 2.21 8.86 -0.26
N TYR A 26 2.08 8.97 -1.58
CA TYR A 26 1.50 7.90 -2.41
C TYR A 26 2.36 6.65 -2.39
N LYS A 27 3.66 6.80 -2.59
CA LYS A 27 4.63 5.70 -2.53
C LYS A 27 4.61 5.02 -1.17
N GLN A 28 4.53 5.81 -0.10
CA GLN A 28 4.45 5.29 1.26
C GLN A 28 3.17 4.46 1.48
N GLY A 29 2.02 4.91 0.96
CA GLY A 29 0.78 4.14 1.00
C GLY A 29 0.88 2.80 0.27
N VAL A 30 1.46 2.79 -0.94
CA VAL A 30 1.71 1.55 -1.70
C VAL A 30 2.59 0.59 -0.91
N LEU A 31 3.72 1.08 -0.39
CA LEU A 31 4.68 0.25 0.33
C LEU A 31 4.10 -0.29 1.65
N THR A 32 3.34 0.51 2.40
CA THR A 32 2.65 0.04 3.62
C THR A 32 1.72 -1.11 3.27
N CYS A 33 0.91 -0.96 2.22
CA CYS A 33 0.00 -2.02 1.77
C CYS A 33 0.75 -3.30 1.40
N LEU A 34 1.80 -3.18 0.59
CA LEU A 34 2.58 -4.34 0.15
C LEU A 34 3.27 -5.03 1.34
N ARG A 35 3.80 -4.29 2.31
CA ARG A 35 4.42 -4.85 3.53
C ARG A 35 3.42 -5.63 4.37
N VAL A 36 2.21 -5.12 4.52
CA VAL A 36 1.15 -5.83 5.24
C VAL A 36 0.76 -7.12 4.53
N ARG A 37 0.58 -7.08 3.20
CA ARG A 37 0.09 -8.22 2.42
C ARG A 37 1.15 -9.29 2.13
N ILE A 38 2.38 -8.88 1.83
CA ILE A 38 3.46 -9.77 1.37
C ILE A 38 4.38 -10.16 2.53
N ASP A 39 4.81 -9.19 3.33
CA ASP A 39 5.73 -9.43 4.45
C ASP A 39 5.00 -9.78 5.76
N GLY A 40 3.65 -9.70 5.79
CA GLY A 40 2.84 -10.00 6.97
C GLY A 40 3.01 -8.98 8.10
N MET A 41 3.42 -7.75 7.76
CA MET A 41 3.64 -6.68 8.74
C MET A 41 2.32 -6.13 9.29
N GLU A 42 2.37 -5.51 10.47
CA GLU A 42 1.20 -4.85 11.04
C GLU A 42 0.74 -3.65 10.21
N LEU A 43 -0.57 -3.40 10.24
CA LEU A 43 -1.17 -2.25 9.57
C LEU A 43 -0.74 -0.95 10.25
N VAL A 44 0.07 -0.17 9.56
CA VAL A 44 0.46 1.17 10.01
C VAL A 44 -0.64 2.17 9.62
N LYS A 45 -1.09 2.99 10.58
CA LYS A 45 -2.05 4.07 10.31
C LYS A 45 -1.41 5.15 9.44
N ASN A 46 -2.24 5.84 8.67
CA ASN A 46 -1.85 6.99 7.88
C ASN A 46 -1.18 8.05 8.80
N PRO A 47 0.09 8.42 8.57
CA PRO A 47 0.80 9.39 9.39
C PRO A 47 0.49 10.85 9.03
N TYR A 48 -0.19 11.10 7.92
CA TYR A 48 -0.54 12.43 7.46
C TYR A 48 -1.84 12.94 8.13
N PRO A 49 -1.99 14.27 8.31
CA PRO A 49 -3.19 14.82 8.91
C PRO A 49 -4.42 14.50 8.06
N ALA A 50 -5.52 14.10 8.72
CA ALA A 50 -6.79 13.83 8.06
C ALA A 50 -7.25 15.06 7.26
N GLY A 51 -7.68 14.85 6.01
CA GLY A 51 -8.12 15.92 5.10
C GLY A 51 -6.98 16.70 4.42
N SER A 52 -5.73 16.26 4.56
CA SER A 52 -4.59 16.83 3.82
C SER A 52 -4.37 16.11 2.49
N ALA A 53 -3.85 16.82 1.49
CA ALA A 53 -3.51 16.25 0.19
C ALA A 53 -2.56 15.04 0.29
N GLU A 54 -1.66 15.02 1.26
CA GLU A 54 -0.78 13.88 1.54
C GLU A 54 -1.54 12.68 2.08
N SER A 55 -2.57 12.90 2.89
CA SER A 55 -3.44 11.83 3.39
C SER A 55 -4.24 11.22 2.25
N ASP A 56 -4.82 12.02 1.37
CA ASP A 56 -5.49 11.53 0.15
C ASP A 56 -4.54 10.76 -0.76
N ALA A 57 -3.32 11.28 -0.96
CA ALA A 57 -2.28 10.59 -1.73
C ALA A 57 -1.88 9.25 -1.08
N TYR A 58 -1.77 9.20 0.25
CA TYR A 58 -1.47 7.97 0.99
C TYR A 58 -2.57 6.92 0.79
N TYR A 59 -3.84 7.28 0.93
CA TYR A 59 -4.95 6.35 0.70
C TYR A 59 -5.05 5.89 -0.76
N ALA A 60 -4.80 6.78 -1.72
CA ALA A 60 -4.70 6.41 -3.12
C ALA A 60 -3.55 5.40 -3.34
N GLY A 61 -2.42 5.60 -2.66
CA GLY A 61 -1.30 4.65 -2.66
C GLY A 61 -1.66 3.30 -2.05
N VAL A 62 -2.36 3.27 -0.93
CA VAL A 62 -2.83 2.01 -0.31
C VAL A 62 -3.72 1.23 -1.28
N SER A 63 -4.63 1.91 -1.98
CA SER A 63 -5.48 1.29 -3.00
C SER A 63 -4.68 0.69 -4.15
N GLU A 64 -3.69 1.42 -4.66
CA GLU A 64 -2.80 0.90 -5.71
C GLU A 64 -1.98 -0.30 -5.22
N GLY A 65 -1.47 -0.24 -3.98
CA GLY A 65 -0.75 -1.37 -3.38
C GLY A 65 -1.59 -2.65 -3.31
N ARG A 66 -2.92 -2.54 -3.20
CA ARG A 66 -3.83 -3.71 -3.27
C ARG A 66 -3.86 -4.28 -4.69
N ALA A 67 -3.93 -3.43 -5.70
CA ALA A 67 -3.91 -3.83 -7.11
C ALA A 67 -2.56 -4.46 -7.52
N LEU A 68 -1.46 -3.96 -6.95
CA LEU A 68 -0.12 -4.49 -7.20
C LEU A 68 0.19 -5.78 -6.44
N SER A 69 -0.53 -6.06 -5.35
CA SER A 69 -0.28 -7.23 -4.52
C SER A 69 -0.71 -8.50 -5.24
N PRO A 70 0.20 -9.46 -5.50
CA PRO A 70 -0.16 -10.71 -6.16
C PRO A 70 -0.86 -11.71 -5.21
N VAL A 71 -0.99 -11.38 -3.92
CA VAL A 71 -1.72 -12.20 -2.95
C VAL A 71 -3.18 -11.76 -2.88
N GLY A 72 -4.08 -12.71 -3.17
CA GLY A 72 -5.52 -12.46 -3.35
C GLY A 72 -6.27 -12.02 -2.08
N SER A 73 -5.65 -12.04 -0.90
CA SER A 73 -6.27 -11.56 0.33
C SER A 73 -5.21 -10.95 1.27
N GLY A 74 -5.39 -9.68 1.63
CA GLY A 74 -4.70 -9.07 2.76
C GLY A 74 -5.35 -9.51 4.07
N PRO A 75 -4.76 -9.17 5.23
CA PRO A 75 -5.36 -9.47 6.52
C PRO A 75 -6.76 -8.86 6.64
N GLU A 76 -7.63 -9.51 7.42
CA GLU A 76 -9.01 -9.04 7.67
C GLU A 76 -9.03 -7.56 8.10
N GLY A 77 -9.92 -6.77 7.48
CA GLY A 77 -10.03 -5.32 7.71
C GLY A 77 -9.14 -4.46 6.80
N PHE A 78 -8.21 -5.06 6.05
CA PHE A 78 -7.35 -4.31 5.13
C PHE A 78 -8.02 -3.98 3.79
N ASP A 79 -8.99 -4.78 3.32
CA ASP A 79 -9.61 -4.62 1.98
C ASP A 79 -10.97 -3.87 2.00
N GLY A 80 -11.62 -3.75 3.17
CA GLY A 80 -12.97 -3.19 3.32
C GLY A 80 -14.10 -4.17 2.93
N PRO A 81 -15.34 -3.99 3.43
CA PRO A 81 -16.10 -2.76 3.24
C PRO A 81 -16.17 -1.84 4.45
N ALA A 82 -16.46 -0.57 4.12
CA ALA A 82 -16.84 0.52 4.99
C ALA A 82 -18.04 0.17 5.89
N SER A 83 -18.11 0.81 7.06
CA SER A 83 -19.32 0.98 7.86
C SER A 83 -19.99 -0.31 8.38
N SER A 84 -19.81 -0.61 9.67
CA SER A 84 -20.81 -1.30 10.48
C SER A 84 -20.61 -0.99 11.96
N ALA A 85 -21.72 -0.69 12.63
CA ALA A 85 -21.91 -0.29 14.03
C ALA A 85 -21.41 1.14 14.35
N ILE A 86 -22.29 2.15 14.45
CA ILE A 86 -23.51 2.26 15.28
C ILE A 86 -24.54 3.23 14.69
#